data_AF-A0A329TYA7-F1
#
_entry.id   AF-A0A329TYA7-F1
#
_cell.length_a   1.000
_cell.length_b   1.000
_cell.length_c   1.000
_cell.angle_alpha   90.00
_cell.angle_beta   90.00
_cell.angle_gamma   90.00
#
_symmetry.space_group_name_H-M   'P 1'
#
loop_
_entity.id
_entity.type
_entity.pdbx_description
1 polymer ?
#
loop_
_entity_poly.entity_id
_entity_poly.type
_entity_poly.pdbx_seq_one_letter_code
_entity_poly.pdbx_strand_id
1 'polypeptide(L)'
;MNKLLSCRFNMDTNRVEARFEDGTTIAIDCIAVEDEYGNTPAQRAELDWLLYNKPLEYTRLVLRGEMERYLSLGCDHGRPEN
;
A
#
# COMPACT_ATOMS: atom_id res chain seq x y z
N MET A 1 0.32 17.06 -11.76
CA MET A 1 0.21 15.88 -10.86
C MET A 1 -1.26 15.70 -10.53
N ASN A 2 -1.88 14.64 -11.04
CA ASN A 2 -3.28 14.33 -10.74
C ASN A 2 -3.43 14.08 -9.24
N LYS A 3 -4.32 14.83 -8.58
CA LYS A 3 -4.62 14.60 -7.17
C LYS A 3 -5.39 13.29 -7.05
N LEU A 4 -4.90 12.42 -6.17
CA LEU A 4 -5.58 11.20 -5.79
C LEU A 4 -6.78 11.58 -4.90
N LEU A 5 -7.99 11.29 -5.36
CA LEU A 5 -9.23 11.66 -4.68
C LEU A 5 -9.64 10.62 -3.64
N SER A 6 -9.52 9.34 -3.99
CA SER A 6 -10.01 8.25 -3.15
C SER A 6 -9.28 6.96 -3.46
N CYS A 7 -9.11 6.14 -2.43
CA CYS A 7 -8.62 4.78 -2.54
C CYS A 7 -9.59 3.84 -1.84
N ARG A 8 -9.89 2.72 -2.48
CA ARG A 8 -10.68 1.62 -1.90
C ARG A 8 -9.89 0.34 -2.05
N PHE A 9 -9.68 -0.36 -0.96
CA PHE A 9 -9.21 -1.74 -1.02
C PHE A 9 -10.40 -2.67 -1.27
N ASN A 10 -10.30 -3.49 -2.31
CA ASN A 10 -11.24 -4.52 -2.66
C ASN A 10 -10.66 -5.88 -2.25
N MET A 11 -11.18 -6.45 -1.16
CA MET A 11 -10.76 -7.75 -0.64
C MET A 11 -11.12 -8.91 -1.57
N ASP A 12 -12.15 -8.77 -2.41
CA ASP A 12 -12.57 -9.84 -3.35
C ASP A 12 -11.53 -10.05 -4.45
N THR A 13 -10.89 -8.96 -4.90
CA THR A 13 -9.91 -8.98 -5.99
C THR A 13 -8.47 -8.73 -5.53
N ASN A 14 -8.27 -8.59 -4.22
CA ASN A 14 -7.02 -8.20 -3.56
C ASN A 14 -6.34 -6.98 -4.23
N ARG A 15 -7.13 -5.96 -4.56
CA ARG A 15 -6.67 -4.77 -5.30
C ARG A 15 -7.05 -3.48 -4.61
N VAL A 16 -6.17 -2.49 -4.69
CA VAL A 16 -6.50 -1.11 -4.31
C VAL A 16 -6.89 -0.33 -5.55
N GLU A 17 -8.14 0.11 -5.58
CA GLU A 17 -8.69 0.98 -6.60
C GLU A 17 -8.48 2.44 -6.21
N ALA A 18 -7.69 3.15 -7.01
CA ALA A 18 -7.29 4.53 -6.78
C ALA A 18 -7.88 5.44 -7.85
N ARG A 19 -8.75 6.35 -7.42
CA ARG A 19 -9.45 7.29 -8.30
C ARG A 19 -8.81 8.67 -8.23
N PHE A 20 -8.50 9.22 -9.39
CA PHE A 20 -7.91 10.55 -9.55
C PHE A 20 -8.97 11.60 -9.89
N GLU A 21 -8.60 12.87 -9.71
CA GLU A 21 -9.44 14.03 -10.01
C GLU A 21 -9.88 14.10 -11.48
N ASP A 22 -9.01 13.64 -12.39
CA ASP A 22 -9.27 13.55 -13.83
C ASP A 22 -10.25 12.42 -14.22
N GLY A 23 -10.78 11.66 -13.24
CA GLY A 23 -11.67 10.54 -13.49
C GLY A 23 -10.95 9.22 -13.84
N THR A 24 -9.63 9.27 -14.05
CA THR A 24 -8.80 8.07 -14.18
C THR A 24 -8.91 7.21 -12.91
N THR A 25 -9.14 5.91 -13.09
CA THR A 25 -9.06 4.92 -12.01
C THR A 25 -7.96 3.93 -12.34
N ILE A 26 -7.07 3.67 -11.39
CA ILE A 26 -6.07 2.62 -11.49
C ILE A 26 -6.38 1.53 -10.45
N ALA A 27 -6.06 0.29 -10.78
CA ALA A 27 -6.11 -0.81 -9.83
C ALA A 27 -4.68 -1.29 -9.55
N ILE A 28 -4.26 -1.23 -8.30
CA ILE A 28 -2.98 -1.73 -7.84
C ILE A 28 -3.19 -3.16 -7.34
N ASP A 29 -2.47 -4.11 -7.93
CA ASP A 29 -2.48 -5.49 -7.49
C ASP A 29 -1.63 -5.65 -6.23
N CYS A 30 -2.26 -5.97 -5.10
CA CYS A 30 -1.55 -6.03 -3.83
C CYS A 30 -0.56 -7.19 -3.81
N ILE A 31 -0.89 -8.29 -4.48
CA ILE A 31 -0.03 -9.48 -4.57
C ILE A 31 1.29 -9.13 -5.23
N ALA A 32 1.25 -8.35 -6.31
CA ALA A 32 2.47 -7.90 -7.00
C ALA A 32 3.34 -7.00 -6.12
N VAL A 33 2.72 -6.11 -5.34
CA VAL A 33 3.45 -5.23 -4.40
C VAL A 33 4.03 -6.04 -3.24
N GLU A 34 3.30 -7.01 -2.70
CA GLU A 34 3.76 -7.90 -1.64
C GLU A 34 4.90 -8.82 -2.10
N ASP A 35 4.90 -9.25 -3.36
CA ASP A 35 5.99 -10.02 -3.96
C ASP A 35 7.24 -9.16 -4.16
N GLU A 36 7.06 -7.90 -4.59
CA GLU A 36 8.18 -6.96 -4.82
C GLU A 36 8.81 -6.47 -3.51
N TYR A 37 8.01 -6.07 -2.52
CA TYR A 37 8.51 -5.40 -1.31
C TYR A 37 8.40 -6.24 -0.03
N GLY A 38 7.53 -7.24 0.02
CA GLY A 38 7.21 -8.04 1.21
C GLY A 38 8.20 -9.19 1.47
N ASN A 39 9.50 -8.91 1.39
CA ASN A 39 10.57 -9.91 1.49
C ASN A 39 10.74 -10.50 2.90
N THR A 40 10.29 -9.77 3.93
CA THR A 40 10.34 -10.20 5.33
C THR A 40 8.96 -10.19 5.98
N PRO A 41 8.74 -10.97 7.06
CA PRO A 41 7.47 -10.97 7.79
C PRO A 41 7.04 -9.58 8.28
N ALA A 42 8.01 -8.76 8.73
CA ALA A 42 7.73 -7.41 9.19
C ALA A 42 7.27 -6.49 8.05
N GLN A 43 7.86 -6.62 6.85
CA GLN A 43 7.44 -5.84 5.68
C GLN A 43 6.04 -6.24 5.22
N ARG A 44 5.73 -7.54 5.19
CA ARG A 44 4.37 -8.01 4.90
C ARG A 44 3.35 -7.50 5.91
N ALA A 45 3.68 -7.51 7.20
CA ALA A 45 2.79 -6.98 8.23
C ALA A 45 2.53 -5.47 8.04
N GLU A 46 3.53 -4.68 7.67
CA GLU A 46 3.31 -3.26 7.37
C GLU A 46 2.49 -3.03 6.10
N LEU A 47 2.71 -3.82 5.04
CA LEU A 47 1.92 -3.73 3.82
C LEU A 47 0.45 -4.05 4.10
N ASP A 48 0.18 -5.12 4.85
CA ASP A 48 -1.16 -5.49 5.30
C ASP A 48 -1.79 -4.37 6.16
N TRP A 49 -1.05 -3.84 7.13
CA TRP A 49 -1.51 -2.73 7.96
C TRP A 49 -1.86 -1.50 7.13
N LEU A 50 -1.03 -1.14 6.15
CA LEU A 50 -1.27 -0.01 5.24
C LEU A 50 -2.54 -0.22 4.41
N LEU A 51 -2.78 -1.44 3.89
CA LEU A 51 -3.98 -1.75 3.11
C LEU A 51 -5.26 -1.55 3.92
N TYR A 52 -5.28 -2.04 5.16
CA TYR A 52 -6.47 -1.95 6.02
C TYR A 52 -6.67 -0.57 6.66
N ASN A 53 -5.59 0.09 7.07
CA ASN A 53 -5.69 1.33 7.86
C ASN A 53 -5.54 2.59 7.01
N LYS A 54 -4.68 2.56 5.97
CA LYS A 54 -4.29 3.74 5.19
C LYS A 54 -4.12 3.43 3.69
N PRO A 55 -5.16 2.94 2.99
CA PRO A 55 -5.07 2.55 1.58
C PRO A 55 -4.66 3.72 0.66
N LEU A 56 -4.96 4.97 1.06
CA LEU A 56 -4.50 6.16 0.35
C LEU A 56 -2.98 6.33 0.41
N GLU A 57 -2.37 6.10 1.57
CA GLU A 57 -0.91 6.21 1.72
C GLU A 57 -0.21 5.06 1.00
N TYR A 58 -0.74 3.84 1.12
CA TYR A 58 -0.27 2.68 0.36
C TYR A 58 -0.19 3.00 -1.14
N THR A 59 -1.28 3.50 -1.70
CA THR A 59 -1.35 3.88 -3.13
C THR A 59 -0.31 4.93 -3.47
N ARG A 60 -0.14 5.96 -2.64
CA ARG A 60 0.83 7.02 -2.88
C ARG A 60 2.27 6.50 -2.87
N LEU A 61 2.60 5.60 -1.95
CA LEU A 61 3.92 4.99 -1.84
C LEU A 61 4.23 4.13 -3.07
N VAL A 62 3.28 3.29 -3.51
CA VAL A 62 3.43 2.47 -4.72
C VAL A 62 3.63 3.36 -5.95
N LEU A 63 2.78 4.37 -6.15
CA LEU A 63 2.85 5.23 -7.34
C LEU A 63 4.09 6.12 -7.40
N ARG A 64 4.66 6.45 -6.24
CA ARG A 64 5.88 7.26 -6.16
C ARG A 64 7.15 6.41 -6.15
N GLY A 65 7.03 5.07 -6.08
CA GLY A 65 8.17 4.17 -5.90
C GLY A 65 8.88 4.37 -4.55
N GLU A 66 8.18 4.91 -3.55
CA GLU A 66 8.75 5.20 -2.21
C GLU A 66 8.51 4.06 -1.21
N MET A 67 7.90 2.96 -1.65
CA MET A 67 7.55 1.81 -0.81
C MET A 67 8.78 1.15 -0.17
N GLU A 68 9.83 0.90 -0.96
CA GLU A 68 11.07 0.31 -0.46
C GLU A 68 11.70 1.15 0.67
N ARG A 69 11.76 2.48 0.46
CA ARG A 69 12.30 3.41 1.44
C ARG A 69 11.44 3.46 2.70
N TYR A 70 10.12 3.46 2.56
CA TYR A 70 9.20 3.43 3.69
C TYR A 70 9.44 2.18 4.55
N LEU A 71 9.51 1.01 3.92
CA LEU A 71 9.72 -0.26 4.61
C LEU A 71 11.13 -0.40 5.21
N SER A 72 12.15 0.23 4.60
CA SER A 72 13.52 0.22 5.13
C SER A 72 13.70 1.08 6.38
N LEU A 73 12.80 2.03 6.66
CA LEU A 73 12.86 2.87 7.88
C LEU A 73 12.48 2.11 9.15
N GLY A 74 12.03 0.85 9.01
CA GLY A 74 11.65 -0.01 10.12
C GLY A 74 10.17 0.15 10.49
N CYS A 75 9.56 -0.99 10.78
CA CYS A 75 8.19 -1.14 11.26
C CYS A 75 8.16 -0.92 12.77
N ASP A 76 7.56 0.18 13.24
CA ASP A 76 7.25 0.36 14.66
C ASP A 76 5.93 -0.34 15.04
N HIS A 77 5.06 -0.61 14.06
CA HIS A 77 3.68 -1.07 14.27
C HIS A 77 3.48 -2.60 14.35
N GLY A 78 4.56 -3.38 14.17
CA GLY A 78 4.55 -4.84 14.12
C GLY A 78 5.37 -5.51 15.22
N ARG A 79 5.82 -4.76 16.23
CA ARG A 79 6.44 -5.35 17.41
C ARG A 79 5.32 -5.88 18.32
N PRO A 80 5.15 -7.20 18.53
CA PRO A 80 4.36 -7.64 19.67
C PRO A 80 5.04 -7.06 20.91
N GLU A 81 4.28 -6.27 21.66
CA GLU A 81 4.69 -5.81 22.98
C GLU A 81 4.94 -7.08 23.83
N ASN A 82 6.21 -7.34 24.18
CA ASN A 82 6.55 -8.39 25.14
C ASN A 82 6.49 -7.86 26.56
#